data_AF-A0A8J5TNE9-F1
#
_entry.id   AF-A0A8J5TNE9-F1
#
_cell.length_a   1.000
_cell.length_b   1.000
_cell.length_c   1.000
_cell.angle_alpha   90.00
_cell.angle_beta   90.00
_cell.angle_gamma   90.00
#
_symmetry.space_group_name_H-M   'P 1'
#
loop_
_entity.id
_entity.type
_entity.pdbx_description
1 polymer ?
#
loop_
_entity_poly.entity_id
_entity_poly.type
_entity_poly.pdbx_seq_one_letter_code
_entity_poly.pdbx_strand_id
1 'polypeptide(L)'
;MVDLLLLGIYLFFEKSSLNRSMLKRAHDICQVPFLVPTRVGGTRWLQHMLQVLEHLLKSYKAIVLHMQQIQNPDDPAYHKDSSRKAKNYLLLLTSADIAQYLHLLLDVVRCLGGLSGLFQHGQTNIFVIVNEIQTAVDVLNKYLTWPGPSLRRIMEGDTTMLQGEKLSCRSNTFKTARCDMLTSLISCLNKRFIDKVSTILQNAWILNFKLWSAEYSGNEDFGDSAVQALAQALEKTLMGAELVRLMLNVVLARRVDGYTHTAGCSTVEDLDDNTELNEEHIQEMLVQMQ
;
A
#
# COMPACT_ATOMS: atom_id res chain seq x y z
N MET A 1 -5.29 -15.20 -14.33
CA MET A 1 -6.71 -15.64 -14.44
C MET A 1 -7.67 -14.59 -13.92
N VAL A 2 -7.48 -14.08 -12.69
CA VAL A 2 -8.38 -13.07 -12.09
C VAL A 2 -8.34 -11.73 -12.82
N ASP A 3 -7.20 -11.24 -13.29
CA ASP A 3 -7.15 -9.98 -14.05
C ASP A 3 -8.00 -10.01 -15.32
N LEU A 4 -8.00 -11.15 -16.03
CA LEU A 4 -8.82 -11.36 -17.23
C LEU A 4 -10.31 -11.43 -16.89
N LEU A 5 -10.67 -12.01 -15.74
CA LEU A 5 -12.03 -12.00 -15.23
C LEU A 5 -12.49 -10.57 -14.93
N LEU A 6 -11.71 -9.82 -14.14
CA LEU A 6 -12.02 -8.45 -13.76
C LEU A 6 -12.15 -7.53 -14.99
N LEU A 7 -11.20 -7.63 -15.92
CA LEU A 7 -11.26 -6.89 -17.18
C LEU A 7 -12.46 -7.30 -18.05
N GLY A 8 -12.76 -8.61 -18.12
CA GLY A 8 -13.90 -9.14 -18.86
C GLY A 8 -15.23 -8.60 -18.33
N ILE A 9 -15.41 -8.61 -17.01
CA ILE A 9 -16.59 -8.06 -16.33
C ILE A 9 -16.70 -6.55 -16.59
N TYR A 10 -15.61 -5.80 -16.45
CA TYR A 10 -15.58 -4.38 -16.76
C TYR A 10 -16.05 -4.11 -18.20
N LEU A 11 -15.44 -4.77 -19.18
CA LEU A 11 -15.78 -4.57 -20.59
C LEU A 11 -17.21 -5.02 -20.92
N PHE A 12 -17.75 -6.01 -20.20
CA PHE A 12 -19.12 -6.50 -20.38
C PHE A 12 -20.18 -5.43 -20.05
N PHE A 13 -19.93 -4.62 -19.02
CA PHE A 13 -20.82 -3.54 -18.61
C PHE A 13 -20.50 -2.20 -19.26
N GLU A 14 -19.22 -1.91 -19.50
CA GLU A 14 -18.80 -0.65 -20.12
C GLU A 14 -19.24 -0.55 -21.58
N LYS A 15 -19.17 -1.65 -22.35
CA LYS A 15 -19.48 -1.65 -23.78
C LYS A 15 -20.97 -1.79 -24.11
N SER A 16 -21.83 -1.99 -23.12
CA SER A 16 -23.26 -2.21 -23.32
C SER A 16 -24.07 -1.38 -22.33
N SER A 17 -24.64 -0.28 -22.82
CA SER A 17 -25.55 0.58 -22.04
C SER A 17 -26.76 -0.21 -21.52
N LEU A 18 -27.25 -1.19 -22.28
CA LEU A 18 -28.34 -2.07 -21.89
C LEU A 18 -27.95 -2.98 -20.71
N ASN A 19 -26.78 -3.62 -20.75
CA ASN A 19 -26.30 -4.43 -19.63
C ASN A 19 -26.08 -3.57 -18.39
N ARG A 20 -25.60 -2.33 -18.58
CA ARG A 20 -25.42 -1.37 -17.49
C ARG A 20 -26.75 -0.93 -16.87
N SER A 21 -27.78 -0.68 -17.67
CA SER A 21 -29.12 -0.36 -17.15
C SER A 21 -29.76 -1.54 -16.42
N MET A 22 -29.57 -2.76 -16.93
CA MET A 22 -30.06 -3.97 -16.25
C MET A 22 -29.30 -4.25 -14.96
N LEU A 23 -27.98 -4.00 -14.94
CA LEU A 23 -27.19 -4.08 -13.71
C LEU A 23 -27.71 -3.10 -12.66
N LYS A 24 -28.09 -1.88 -13.06
CA LYS A 24 -28.70 -0.90 -12.14
C LYS A 24 -30.00 -1.45 -11.52
N ARG A 25 -30.87 -2.03 -12.34
CA ARG A 25 -32.08 -2.70 -11.86
C ARG A 25 -31.78 -3.85 -10.90
N ALA A 26 -30.74 -4.65 -11.17
CA ALA A 26 -30.30 -5.71 -10.27
C ALA A 26 -29.80 -5.17 -8.92
N HIS A 27 -29.14 -4.01 -8.90
CA HIS A 27 -28.75 -3.33 -7.66
C HIS A 27 -29.97 -2.87 -6.86
N ASP A 28 -30.98 -2.30 -7.54
CA ASP A 28 -32.23 -1.88 -6.90
C ASP A 28 -32.95 -3.08 -6.26
N ILE A 29 -33.01 -4.23 -6.95
CA ILE A 29 -33.58 -5.48 -6.43
C ILE A 29 -32.80 -6.00 -5.22
N CYS A 30 -31.47 -5.95 -5.28
CA CYS A 30 -30.60 -6.43 -4.22
C CYS A 30 -30.47 -5.45 -3.04
N GLN A 31 -31.02 -4.23 -3.15
CA GLN A 31 -30.91 -3.14 -2.17
C GLN A 31 -29.45 -2.80 -1.83
N VAL A 32 -28.57 -2.82 -2.83
CA VAL A 32 -27.14 -2.47 -2.68
C VAL A 32 -26.81 -1.21 -3.50
N PRO A 33 -25.89 -0.34 -3.02
CA PRO A 33 -25.52 0.86 -3.74
C PRO A 33 -25.03 0.56 -5.15
N PHE A 34 -25.54 1.28 -6.15
CA PHE A 34 -25.13 1.08 -7.54
C PHE A 34 -23.66 1.42 -7.73
N LEU A 35 -22.85 0.37 -7.92
CA LEU A 35 -21.44 0.48 -8.28
C LEU A 35 -21.21 -0.33 -9.56
N VAL A 36 -20.55 0.29 -10.52
CA VAL A 36 -20.16 -0.37 -11.76
C VAL A 36 -18.76 -0.93 -11.58
N PRO A 37 -18.48 -2.16 -12.05
CA PRO A 37 -17.12 -2.67 -12.13
C PRO A 37 -16.22 -1.66 -12.86
N THR A 38 -15.07 -1.37 -12.29
CA THR A 38 -14.12 -0.38 -12.82
C THR A 38 -13.04 -1.06 -13.66
N ARG A 39 -12.35 -0.29 -14.51
CA ARG A 39 -11.21 -0.78 -15.29
C ARG A 39 -10.06 -1.22 -14.38
N VAL A 40 -9.48 -2.39 -14.68
CA VAL A 40 -8.20 -2.82 -14.12
C VAL A 40 -7.03 -2.15 -14.87
N GLY A 41 -6.07 -1.60 -14.14
CA GLY A 41 -4.82 -1.07 -14.67
C GLY A 41 -4.72 0.46 -14.69
N GLY A 42 -3.66 0.98 -15.30
CA GLY A 42 -3.30 2.41 -15.31
C GLY A 42 -2.05 2.72 -14.49
N THR A 43 -1.66 4.00 -14.42
CA THR A 43 -0.43 4.46 -13.77
C THR A 43 -0.42 4.18 -12.26
N ARG A 44 -1.60 4.17 -11.62
CA ARG A 44 -1.80 3.85 -10.20
C ARG A 44 -2.36 2.44 -10.01
N TRP A 45 -1.70 1.45 -10.61
CA TRP A 45 -2.20 0.08 -10.74
C TRP A 45 -2.76 -0.51 -9.43
N LEU A 46 -2.09 -0.27 -8.29
CA LEU A 46 -2.46 -0.84 -7.00
C LEU A 46 -3.74 -0.22 -6.43
N GLN A 47 -3.86 1.11 -6.50
CA GLN A 47 -5.06 1.82 -6.08
C GLN A 47 -6.26 1.45 -6.97
N HIS A 48 -6.04 1.33 -8.28
CA HIS A 48 -7.08 0.87 -9.20
C HIS A 48 -7.49 -0.57 -8.90
N MET A 49 -6.54 -1.47 -8.63
CA MET A 49 -6.85 -2.85 -8.26
C MET A 49 -7.68 -2.92 -6.98
N LEU A 50 -7.34 -2.12 -5.96
CA LEU A 50 -8.13 -2.02 -4.73
C LEU A 50 -9.57 -1.60 -5.02
N GLN A 51 -9.76 -0.53 -5.78
CA GLN A 51 -11.08 -0.02 -6.14
C GLN A 51 -11.89 -1.05 -6.92
N VAL A 52 -11.28 -1.73 -7.90
CA VAL A 52 -11.96 -2.75 -8.70
C VAL A 52 -12.44 -3.90 -7.82
N LEU A 53 -11.60 -4.40 -6.92
CA LEU A 53 -11.97 -5.49 -6.01
C LEU A 53 -13.09 -5.07 -5.07
N GLU A 54 -13.02 -3.86 -4.51
CA GLU A 54 -14.07 -3.35 -3.64
C GLU A 54 -15.40 -3.14 -4.35
N HIS A 55 -15.38 -2.59 -5.56
CA HIS A 55 -16.59 -2.41 -6.37
C HIS A 55 -17.19 -3.77 -6.73
N LEU A 56 -16.36 -4.72 -7.20
CA LEU A 56 -16.83 -6.06 -7.54
C LEU A 56 -17.48 -6.74 -6.34
N LEU A 57 -16.81 -6.74 -5.18
CA LEU A 57 -17.30 -7.44 -4.00
C LEU A 57 -18.53 -6.76 -3.38
N LYS A 58 -18.64 -5.42 -3.41
CA LYS A 58 -19.85 -4.70 -2.97
C LYS A 58 -21.04 -4.94 -3.90
N SER A 59 -20.79 -5.08 -5.20
CA SER A 59 -21.82 -5.34 -6.22
C SER A 59 -22.02 -6.81 -6.54
N TYR A 60 -21.34 -7.73 -5.84
CA TYR A 60 -21.26 -9.14 -6.21
C TYR A 60 -22.64 -9.77 -6.42
N LYS A 61 -23.54 -9.62 -5.45
CA LYS A 61 -24.90 -10.13 -5.53
C LYS A 61 -25.68 -9.61 -6.74
N ALA A 62 -25.60 -8.30 -7.01
CA ALA A 62 -26.28 -7.68 -8.14
C ALA A 62 -25.70 -8.13 -9.50
N ILE A 63 -24.38 -8.30 -9.57
CA ILE A 63 -23.69 -8.79 -10.78
C ILE A 63 -24.09 -10.24 -11.06
N VAL A 64 -24.06 -11.10 -10.03
CA VAL A 64 -24.47 -12.51 -10.15
C VAL A 64 -25.94 -12.60 -10.59
N LEU A 65 -26.84 -11.84 -9.96
CA LEU A 65 -28.25 -11.81 -10.32
C LEU A 65 -28.47 -11.43 -11.79
N HIS A 66 -27.82 -10.36 -12.26
CA HIS A 66 -27.94 -9.96 -13.67
C HIS A 66 -27.37 -11.03 -14.62
N MET A 67 -26.25 -11.67 -14.28
CA MET A 67 -25.67 -12.74 -15.08
C MET A 67 -26.54 -14.00 -15.11
N GLN A 68 -27.36 -14.25 -14.09
CA GLN A 68 -28.38 -15.30 -14.09
C GLN A 68 -29.57 -14.91 -14.97
N GLN A 69 -30.03 -13.66 -14.90
CA GLN A 69 -31.18 -13.15 -15.68
C GLN A 69 -30.94 -13.20 -17.19
N ILE A 70 -29.77 -12.75 -17.66
CA ILE A 70 -29.42 -12.73 -19.10
C ILE A 70 -29.25 -14.13 -19.72
N GLN A 71 -29.34 -15.19 -18.92
CA GLN A 71 -29.40 -16.57 -19.43
C GLN A 71 -30.80 -16.96 -19.90
N ASN A 72 -31.84 -16.24 -19.46
CA ASN A 72 -33.21 -16.46 -19.93
C ASN A 72 -33.37 -15.86 -21.35
N PRO A 73 -33.79 -16.66 -22.35
CA PRO A 73 -34.09 -16.16 -23.70
C PRO A 73 -35.14 -15.03 -23.75
N ASP A 74 -36.02 -14.97 -22.75
CA ASP A 74 -37.08 -13.96 -22.65
C ASP A 74 -36.59 -12.63 -22.03
N ASP A 75 -35.35 -12.57 -21.54
CA ASP A 75 -34.81 -11.35 -20.94
C ASP A 75 -34.51 -10.28 -22.01
N PRO A 76 -34.88 -9.01 -21.82
CA PRO A 76 -34.64 -7.96 -22.82
C PRO A 76 -33.15 -7.71 -23.15
N ALA A 77 -32.22 -8.07 -22.25
CA ALA A 77 -30.78 -8.00 -22.49
C ALA A 77 -30.20 -9.31 -23.09
N TYR A 78 -31.04 -10.31 -23.35
CA TYR A 78 -30.61 -11.57 -23.95
C TYR A 78 -30.03 -11.34 -25.35
N HIS A 79 -28.79 -11.76 -25.52
CA HIS A 79 -28.16 -11.95 -26.82
C HIS A 79 -27.27 -13.18 -26.72
N LYS A 80 -27.22 -14.03 -27.76
CA LYS A 80 -26.50 -15.31 -27.71
C LYS A 80 -25.05 -15.15 -27.22
N ASP A 81 -24.35 -14.12 -27.69
CA ASP A 81 -22.99 -13.84 -27.26
C ASP A 81 -22.87 -13.24 -25.85
N SER A 82 -23.80 -12.36 -25.44
CA SER A 82 -23.77 -11.78 -24.09
C SER A 82 -24.10 -12.84 -23.04
N SER A 83 -25.11 -13.67 -23.32
CA SER A 83 -25.52 -14.80 -22.50
C SER A 83 -24.39 -15.80 -22.31
N ARG A 84 -23.67 -16.16 -23.40
CA ARG A 84 -22.48 -17.03 -23.32
C ARG A 84 -21.37 -16.42 -22.46
N LYS A 85 -21.08 -15.13 -22.61
CA LYS A 85 -20.07 -14.43 -21.80
C LYS A 85 -20.48 -14.40 -20.33
N ALA A 86 -21.73 -14.03 -20.04
CA ALA A 86 -22.29 -13.98 -18.70
C ALA A 86 -22.23 -15.35 -18.01
N LYS A 87 -22.58 -16.43 -18.73
CA LYS A 87 -22.45 -17.80 -18.21
C LYS A 87 -21.01 -18.14 -17.81
N ASN A 88 -20.02 -17.77 -18.62
CA ASN A 88 -18.61 -18.02 -18.32
C ASN A 88 -18.13 -17.20 -17.11
N TYR A 89 -18.54 -15.93 -17.02
CA TYR A 89 -18.20 -15.09 -15.85
C TYR A 89 -18.89 -15.59 -14.58
N LEU A 90 -20.15 -16.00 -14.67
CA LEU A 90 -20.90 -16.57 -13.56
C LEU A 90 -20.19 -17.82 -13.03
N LEU A 91 -19.79 -18.74 -13.90
CA LEU A 91 -19.05 -19.94 -13.52
C LEU A 91 -17.79 -19.61 -12.69
N LEU A 92 -17.06 -18.57 -13.10
CA LEU A 92 -15.86 -18.11 -12.38
C LEU A 92 -16.21 -17.39 -11.07
N LEU A 93 -17.22 -16.51 -11.06
CA LEU A 93 -17.64 -15.75 -9.87
C LEU A 93 -18.26 -16.64 -8.78
N THR A 94 -18.86 -17.76 -9.15
CA THR A 94 -19.38 -18.76 -8.22
C THR A 94 -18.32 -19.79 -7.82
N SER A 95 -17.12 -19.75 -8.38
CA SER A 95 -16.06 -20.69 -7.96
C SER A 95 -15.55 -20.33 -6.57
N ALA A 96 -15.53 -21.32 -5.66
CA ALA A 96 -14.97 -21.13 -4.32
C ALA A 96 -13.50 -20.68 -4.35
N ASP A 97 -12.70 -21.21 -5.26
CA ASP A 97 -11.29 -20.86 -5.39
C ASP A 97 -11.10 -19.42 -5.86
N ILE A 98 -11.90 -18.97 -6.84
CA ILE A 98 -11.87 -17.58 -7.32
C ILE A 98 -12.36 -16.62 -6.24
N ALA A 99 -13.44 -16.95 -5.54
CA ALA A 99 -13.94 -16.15 -4.42
C ALA A 99 -12.88 -15.98 -3.32
N GLN A 100 -12.22 -17.07 -2.92
CA GLN A 100 -11.12 -17.03 -1.96
C GLN A 100 -9.93 -16.23 -2.51
N TYR A 101 -9.58 -16.37 -3.78
CA TYR A 101 -8.48 -15.63 -4.40
C TYR A 101 -8.78 -14.12 -4.50
N LEU A 102 -10.00 -13.71 -4.82
CA LEU A 102 -10.41 -12.30 -4.82
C LEU A 102 -10.25 -11.68 -3.43
N HIS A 103 -10.64 -12.40 -2.38
CA HIS A 103 -10.51 -11.94 -1.01
C HIS A 103 -9.05 -11.92 -0.52
N LEU A 104 -8.25 -12.92 -0.89
CA LEU A 104 -6.81 -12.92 -0.66
C LEU A 104 -6.15 -11.71 -1.34
N LEU A 105 -6.49 -11.45 -2.60
CA LEU A 105 -5.94 -10.34 -3.36
C LEU A 105 -6.33 -9.00 -2.74
N LEU A 106 -7.56 -8.86 -2.24
CA LEU A 106 -7.99 -7.66 -1.53
C LEU A 106 -7.15 -7.40 -0.26
N ASP A 107 -6.87 -8.44 0.53
CA ASP A 107 -6.03 -8.30 1.73
C ASP A 107 -4.59 -7.90 1.37
N VAL A 108 -4.01 -8.54 0.34
CA VAL A 108 -2.64 -8.24 -0.13
C VAL A 108 -2.55 -6.83 -0.70
N VAL A 109 -3.48 -6.44 -1.55
CA VAL A 109 -3.50 -5.11 -2.18
C VAL A 109 -3.68 -4.01 -1.12
N ARG A 110 -4.45 -4.24 -0.05
CA ARG A 110 -4.56 -3.30 1.07
C ARG A 110 -3.24 -3.14 1.81
N CYS A 111 -2.56 -4.25 2.12
CA CYS A 111 -1.25 -4.23 2.75
C CYS A 111 -0.23 -3.44 1.92
N LEU A 112 -0.17 -3.72 0.61
CA LEU A 112 0.73 -2.99 -0.30
C LEU A 112 0.28 -1.54 -0.52
N GLY A 113 -1.03 -1.28 -0.45
CA GLY A 113 -1.63 0.04 -0.66
C GLY A 113 -1.15 1.06 0.38
N GLY A 114 -1.07 0.64 1.65
CA GLY A 114 -0.48 1.44 2.72
C GLY A 114 0.97 1.82 2.41
N LEU A 115 1.78 0.83 2.03
CA LEU A 115 3.18 1.04 1.67
C LEU A 115 3.34 1.97 0.45
N SER A 116 2.55 1.76 -0.60
CA SER A 116 2.57 2.61 -1.80
C SER A 116 2.13 4.04 -1.50
N GLY A 117 1.16 4.21 -0.59
CA GLY A 117 0.75 5.53 -0.10
C GLY A 117 1.92 6.20 0.61
N LEU A 118 2.59 5.52 1.53
CA LEU A 118 3.72 6.05 2.27
C LEU A 118 4.85 6.55 1.34
N PHE A 119 5.20 5.76 0.31
CA PHE A 119 6.21 6.16 -0.67
C PHE A 119 5.85 7.39 -1.51
N GLN A 120 4.56 7.73 -1.62
CA GLN A 120 4.10 8.93 -2.32
C GLN A 120 4.13 10.18 -1.44
N HIS A 121 4.24 10.03 -0.12
CA HIS A 121 4.31 11.18 0.80
C HIS A 121 5.76 11.70 0.87
N GLY A 122 5.96 12.94 0.38
CA GLY A 122 7.28 13.56 0.28
C GLY A 122 7.93 13.95 1.62
N GLN A 123 7.19 13.94 2.73
CA GLN A 123 7.69 14.29 4.07
C GLN A 123 7.79 13.08 5.00
N THR A 124 8.26 11.94 4.48
CA THR A 124 8.39 10.72 5.27
C THR A 124 9.84 10.46 5.66
N ASN A 125 10.08 10.18 6.94
CA ASN A 125 11.39 9.77 7.44
C ASN A 125 11.72 8.34 6.95
N ILE A 126 12.98 8.11 6.58
CA ILE A 126 13.54 6.80 6.22
C ILE A 126 13.17 5.75 7.28
N PHE A 127 13.24 6.07 8.58
CA PHE A 127 12.81 5.15 9.64
C PHE A 127 11.39 4.62 9.45
N VAL A 128 10.45 5.51 9.16
CA VAL A 128 9.03 5.14 8.99
C VAL A 128 8.88 4.26 7.75
N ILE A 129 9.58 4.58 6.66
CA ILE A 129 9.58 3.78 5.43
C ILE A 129 10.09 2.37 5.71
N VAL A 130 11.26 2.26 6.36
CA VAL A 130 11.90 1.01 6.74
C VAL A 130 10.98 0.17 7.62
N ASN A 131 10.40 0.77 8.65
CA ASN A 131 9.51 0.10 9.58
C ASN A 131 8.23 -0.39 8.88
N GLU A 132 7.67 0.40 7.97
CA GLU A 132 6.47 0.02 7.21
C GLU A 132 6.74 -1.13 6.24
N ILE A 133 7.90 -1.15 5.58
CA ILE A 133 8.31 -2.28 4.72
C ILE A 133 8.38 -3.57 5.52
N GLN A 134 9.05 -3.53 6.69
CA GLN A 134 9.16 -4.70 7.56
C GLN A 134 7.79 -5.16 8.06
N THR A 135 6.96 -4.21 8.49
CA THR A 135 5.58 -4.48 8.93
C THR A 135 4.76 -5.14 7.82
N ALA A 136 4.86 -4.65 6.58
CA ALA A 136 4.17 -5.25 5.45
C ALA A 136 4.64 -6.68 5.17
N VAL A 137 5.95 -6.92 5.22
CA VAL A 137 6.52 -8.28 5.06
C VAL A 137 6.04 -9.21 6.18
N ASP A 138 5.99 -8.74 7.43
CA ASP A 138 5.51 -9.53 8.57
C ASP A 138 4.02 -9.86 8.44
N VAL A 139 3.20 -8.91 7.98
CA VAL A 139 1.78 -9.14 7.69
C VAL A 139 1.60 -10.18 6.59
N LEU A 140 2.38 -10.10 5.51
CA LEU A 140 2.31 -11.08 4.41
C LEU A 140 2.81 -12.47 4.84
N ASN A 141 3.85 -12.55 5.66
CA ASN A 141 4.29 -13.81 6.29
C ASN A 141 3.18 -14.39 7.17
N LYS A 142 2.51 -13.56 7.96
CA LYS A 142 1.33 -13.97 8.73
C LYS A 142 0.23 -14.50 7.82
N TYR A 143 0.05 -13.94 6.63
CA TYR A 143 -0.90 -14.45 5.63
C TYR A 143 -0.56 -15.82 5.06
N LEU A 144 0.63 -16.39 5.28
CA LEU A 144 0.91 -17.79 4.94
C LEU A 144 0.21 -18.75 5.90
N THR A 145 0.28 -18.48 7.21
CA THR A 145 -0.30 -19.35 8.25
C THR A 145 -1.73 -18.97 8.59
N TRP A 146 -2.06 -17.68 8.57
CA TRP A 146 -3.33 -17.16 9.04
C TRP A 146 -3.98 -16.21 8.03
N PRO A 147 -5.20 -16.49 7.54
CA PRO A 147 -5.81 -15.72 6.47
C PRO A 147 -6.01 -14.25 6.87
N GLY A 148 -5.87 -13.35 5.91
CA GLY A 148 -6.14 -11.92 6.09
C GLY A 148 -7.61 -11.61 6.40
N PRO A 149 -7.94 -10.38 6.79
CA PRO A 149 -9.28 -10.03 7.29
C PRO A 149 -10.43 -10.31 6.31
N SER A 150 -10.21 -10.10 5.01
CA SER A 150 -11.20 -10.34 3.97
C SER A 150 -11.35 -11.82 3.67
N LEU A 151 -10.24 -12.55 3.52
CA LEU A 151 -10.25 -13.99 3.26
C LEU A 151 -10.82 -14.76 4.46
N ARG A 152 -10.45 -14.37 5.67
CA ARG A 152 -10.95 -14.97 6.91
C ARG A 152 -12.46 -14.94 6.99
N ARG A 153 -13.10 -13.80 6.67
CA ARG A 153 -14.56 -13.69 6.69
C ARG A 153 -15.26 -14.75 5.84
N ILE A 154 -14.66 -15.17 4.73
CA ILE A 154 -15.20 -16.27 3.91
C ILE A 154 -14.85 -17.63 4.51
N MET A 155 -13.63 -17.80 5.01
CA MET A 155 -13.18 -19.09 5.53
C MET A 155 -13.84 -19.50 6.85
N GLU A 156 -14.14 -18.53 7.72
CA GLU A 156 -14.83 -18.74 9.00
C GLU A 156 -16.35 -18.76 8.87
N GLY A 157 -16.89 -18.13 7.81
CA GLY A 157 -18.31 -18.16 7.49
C GLY A 157 -18.74 -19.45 6.80
N ASP A 158 -19.94 -19.43 6.21
CA ASP A 158 -20.40 -20.53 5.36
C ASP A 158 -19.57 -20.56 4.08
N THR A 159 -18.58 -21.45 4.05
CA THR A 159 -17.67 -21.60 2.91
C THR A 159 -18.34 -22.11 1.63
N THR A 160 -19.63 -22.47 1.70
CA THR A 160 -20.43 -22.88 0.54
C THR A 160 -21.24 -21.74 -0.06
N MET A 161 -21.25 -20.56 0.57
CA MET A 161 -22.07 -19.42 0.18
C MET A 161 -21.25 -18.13 0.18
N LEU A 162 -21.47 -17.27 -0.82
CA LEU A 162 -20.96 -15.90 -0.84
C LEU A 162 -22.12 -14.92 -1.05
N GLN A 163 -22.41 -14.09 -0.04
CA GLN A 163 -23.51 -13.12 -0.08
C GLN A 163 -24.88 -13.72 -0.43
N GLY A 164 -25.11 -14.99 -0.06
CA GLY A 164 -26.34 -15.72 -0.36
C GLY A 164 -26.32 -16.53 -1.66
N GLU A 165 -25.24 -16.46 -2.45
CA GLU A 165 -25.07 -17.26 -3.67
C GLU A 165 -24.25 -18.53 -3.40
N LYS A 166 -24.70 -19.66 -3.94
CA LYS A 166 -24.01 -20.95 -3.76
C LYS A 166 -22.72 -21.00 -4.56
N LEU A 167 -21.63 -21.34 -3.89
CA LEU A 167 -20.33 -21.55 -4.52
C LEU A 167 -20.23 -22.98 -5.07
N SER A 168 -19.64 -23.11 -6.25
CA SER A 168 -19.29 -24.40 -6.84
C SER A 168 -18.13 -25.04 -6.07
N CYS A 169 -18.13 -26.38 -6.04
CA CYS A 169 -17.30 -27.17 -5.14
C CYS A 169 -15.80 -26.91 -5.33
N ARG A 170 -15.06 -26.95 -4.21
CA ARG A 170 -13.64 -26.58 -4.11
C ARG A 170 -12.77 -27.48 -4.99
N SER A 171 -11.87 -26.89 -5.78
CA SER A 171 -10.64 -27.59 -6.12
C SER A 171 -9.60 -27.31 -5.04
N ASN A 172 -8.59 -28.15 -4.87
CA ASN A 172 -7.53 -27.88 -3.89
C ASN A 172 -6.48 -26.86 -4.42
N THR A 173 -6.77 -26.17 -5.52
CA THR A 173 -5.80 -25.30 -6.22
C THR A 173 -5.56 -23.99 -5.48
N PHE A 174 -6.54 -23.47 -4.73
CA PHE A 174 -6.38 -22.21 -4.00
C PHE A 174 -5.24 -22.25 -2.98
N LYS A 175 -5.09 -23.35 -2.23
CA LYS A 175 -4.07 -23.44 -1.17
C LYS A 175 -2.65 -23.29 -1.74
N THR A 176 -2.36 -24.00 -2.83
CA THR A 176 -1.07 -23.90 -3.53
C THR A 176 -0.88 -22.50 -4.13
N ALA A 177 -1.88 -21.98 -4.84
CA ALA A 177 -1.82 -20.65 -5.45
C ALA A 177 -1.59 -19.53 -4.42
N ARG A 178 -2.20 -19.64 -3.22
CA ARG A 178 -1.98 -18.73 -2.10
C ARG A 178 -0.53 -18.76 -1.63
N CYS A 179 0.02 -19.96 -1.38
CA CYS A 179 1.40 -20.10 -0.92
C CYS A 179 2.39 -19.55 -1.95
N ASP A 180 2.22 -19.89 -3.23
CA ASP A 180 3.12 -19.48 -4.30
C ASP A 180 3.12 -17.97 -4.51
N MET A 181 1.93 -17.35 -4.54
CA MET A 181 1.76 -15.91 -4.69
C MET A 181 2.39 -15.14 -3.51
N LEU A 182 2.08 -15.54 -2.26
CA LEU A 182 2.61 -14.87 -1.07
C LEU A 182 4.13 -15.03 -0.97
N THR A 183 4.65 -16.24 -1.18
CA THR A 183 6.10 -16.50 -1.13
C THR A 183 6.85 -15.71 -2.20
N SER A 184 6.31 -15.64 -3.42
CA SER A 184 6.88 -14.84 -4.51
C SER A 184 6.88 -13.36 -4.17
N LEU A 185 5.76 -12.84 -3.64
CA LEU A 185 5.64 -11.43 -3.26
C LEU A 185 6.61 -11.05 -2.14
N ILE A 186 6.70 -11.88 -1.09
CA ILE A 186 7.64 -11.68 0.02
C ILE A 186 9.08 -11.69 -0.50
N SER A 187 9.43 -12.65 -1.36
CA SER A 187 10.76 -12.70 -1.98
C SER A 187 11.06 -11.44 -2.79
N CYS A 188 10.09 -10.92 -3.55
CA CYS A 188 10.23 -9.68 -4.30
C CYS A 188 10.43 -8.46 -3.40
N LEU A 189 9.69 -8.35 -2.29
CA LEU A 189 9.85 -7.25 -1.33
C LEU A 189 11.22 -7.31 -0.66
N ASN A 190 11.63 -8.49 -0.20
CA ASN A 190 12.93 -8.68 0.44
C ASN A 190 14.08 -8.31 -0.51
N LYS A 191 14.09 -8.87 -1.73
CA LYS A 191 15.12 -8.57 -2.73
C LYS A 191 15.19 -7.11 -3.13
N ARG A 192 14.05 -6.42 -3.12
CA ARG A 192 13.97 -5.02 -3.55
C ARG A 192 14.37 -4.05 -2.46
N PHE A 193 13.93 -4.30 -1.22
CA PHE A 193 14.01 -3.32 -0.14
C PHE A 193 14.83 -3.77 1.07
N ILE A 194 14.94 -5.08 1.32
CA ILE A 194 15.64 -5.59 2.50
C ILE A 194 17.07 -5.96 2.18
N ASP A 195 17.28 -6.81 1.19
CA ASP A 195 18.60 -7.34 0.86
C ASP A 195 19.57 -6.25 0.40
N LYS A 196 19.05 -5.22 -0.27
CA LYS A 196 19.85 -4.12 -0.84
C LYS A 196 20.17 -2.99 0.13
N VAL A 197 19.36 -2.86 1.19
CA VAL A 197 19.40 -1.67 2.07
C VAL A 197 19.59 -2.08 3.53
N SER A 198 20.04 -3.31 3.76
CA SER A 198 20.15 -3.96 5.08
C SER A 198 20.89 -3.11 6.13
N THR A 199 21.98 -2.45 5.74
CA THR A 199 22.73 -1.56 6.65
C THR A 199 21.93 -0.30 7.02
N ILE A 200 21.18 0.28 6.08
CA ILE A 200 20.29 1.42 6.38
C ILE A 200 19.14 0.94 7.26
N LEU A 201 18.56 -0.24 6.96
CA LEU A 201 17.46 -0.80 7.75
C LEU A 201 17.85 -1.03 9.22
N GLN A 202 19.03 -1.60 9.45
CA GLN A 202 19.52 -1.91 10.79
C GLN A 202 19.82 -0.67 11.62
N ASN A 203 20.11 0.47 10.99
CA ASN A 203 20.51 1.70 11.68
C ASN A 203 19.45 2.80 11.63
N ALA A 204 18.41 2.68 10.80
CA ALA A 204 17.35 3.68 10.63
C ALA A 204 16.62 4.05 11.93
N TRP A 205 16.65 3.19 12.95
CA TRP A 205 16.04 3.46 14.25
C TRP A 205 16.55 4.77 14.89
N ILE A 206 17.80 5.17 14.64
CA ILE A 206 18.36 6.41 15.20
C ILE A 206 17.66 7.66 14.67
N LEU A 207 17.01 7.56 13.50
CA LEU A 207 16.23 8.64 12.91
C LEU A 207 14.85 8.79 13.58
N ASN A 208 14.47 7.93 14.52
CA ASN A 208 13.29 8.13 15.33
C ASN A 208 13.58 9.16 16.43
N PHE A 209 13.37 10.44 16.12
CA PHE A 209 13.62 11.56 17.05
C PHE A 209 12.82 11.48 18.36
N LYS A 210 11.76 10.65 18.45
CA LYS A 210 11.07 10.41 19.72
C LYS A 210 11.93 9.64 20.73
N LEU A 211 12.94 8.91 20.27
CA LEU A 211 13.89 8.19 21.13
C LEU A 211 14.99 9.12 21.68
N TRP A 212 15.13 10.32 21.14
CA TRP A 212 16.07 11.34 21.61
C TRP A 212 15.48 12.11 22.80
N SER A 213 14.98 11.41 23.82
CA SER A 213 14.46 12.02 25.04
C SER A 213 15.61 12.50 25.94
N ALA A 214 15.29 13.40 26.88
CA ALA A 214 16.23 13.92 27.89
C ALA A 214 16.84 12.84 28.82
N GLU A 215 16.36 11.59 28.76
CA GLU A 215 16.96 10.47 29.52
C GLU A 215 18.28 9.99 28.91
N TYR A 216 18.50 10.24 27.61
CA TYR A 216 19.72 9.83 26.90
C TYR A 216 20.69 11.00 26.64
N SER A 217 20.35 12.23 27.04
CA SER A 217 21.19 13.41 26.84
C SER A 217 22.49 13.40 27.64
N GLY A 218 22.64 12.48 28.61
CA GLY A 218 23.88 12.26 29.36
C GLY A 218 24.79 11.17 28.80
N ASN A 219 24.42 10.52 27.69
CA ASN A 219 25.23 9.47 27.08
C ASN A 219 25.89 10.01 25.80
N GLU A 220 27.15 10.42 25.90
CA GLU A 220 27.90 11.08 24.83
C GLU A 220 27.97 10.25 23.54
N ASP A 221 27.89 8.91 23.64
CA ASP A 221 28.06 7.97 22.52
C ASP A 221 26.73 7.43 21.95
N PHE A 222 25.57 7.92 22.41
CA PHE A 222 24.28 7.36 22.02
C PHE A 222 24.04 7.47 20.50
N GLY A 223 24.04 6.32 19.82
CA GLY A 223 23.70 6.23 18.40
C GLY A 223 24.81 6.65 17.43
N ASP A 224 26.00 7.05 17.90
CA ASP A 224 27.09 7.51 17.04
C ASP A 224 27.54 6.44 16.03
N SER A 225 27.61 5.18 16.46
CA SER A 225 27.90 4.04 15.57
C SER A 225 26.81 3.83 14.51
N ALA A 226 25.53 4.02 14.88
CA ALA A 226 24.40 3.90 13.99
C ALA A 226 24.35 5.05 12.97
N VAL A 227 24.60 6.30 13.41
CA VAL A 227 24.71 7.47 12.53
C VAL A 227 25.85 7.30 11.54
N GLN A 228 27.03 6.85 11.99
CA GLN A 228 28.17 6.64 11.12
C GLN A 228 27.93 5.52 10.09
N ALA A 229 27.32 4.41 10.52
CA ALA A 229 26.95 3.32 9.61
C ALA A 229 25.90 3.76 8.58
N LEU A 230 24.91 4.58 8.99
CA LEU A 230 23.92 5.19 8.10
C LEU A 230 24.57 6.12 7.09
N ALA A 231 25.46 7.00 7.54
CA ALA A 231 26.17 7.95 6.68
C ALA A 231 26.96 7.23 5.59
N GLN A 232 27.75 6.22 5.97
CA GLN A 232 28.54 5.43 5.03
C GLN A 232 27.66 4.63 4.06
N ALA A 233 26.53 4.09 4.53
CA ALA A 233 25.61 3.33 3.68
C ALA A 233 24.88 4.24 2.67
N LEU A 234 24.47 5.44 3.11
CA LEU A 234 23.84 6.44 2.26
C LEU A 234 24.83 7.02 1.24
N GLU A 235 26.06 7.31 1.65
CA GLU A 235 27.12 7.84 0.77
C GLU A 235 27.42 6.86 -0.38
N LYS A 236 27.51 5.56 -0.11
CA LYS A 236 27.69 4.53 -1.14
C LYS A 236 26.50 4.41 -2.10
N THR A 237 25.30 4.73 -1.62
CA THR A 237 24.04 4.58 -2.38
C THR A 237 23.70 5.84 -3.18
N LEU A 238 24.05 7.01 -2.64
CA LEU A 238 23.84 8.33 -3.22
C LEU A 238 25.19 8.83 -3.75
N MET A 239 25.66 8.25 -4.86
CA MET A 239 26.78 8.81 -5.60
C MET A 239 26.35 10.14 -6.24
N GLY A 240 26.45 11.22 -5.44
CA GLY A 240 26.15 12.60 -5.81
C GLY A 240 24.93 13.16 -5.08
N ALA A 241 25.11 13.68 -3.85
CA ALA A 241 24.25 14.75 -3.32
C ALA A 241 24.86 15.36 -2.05
N GLU A 242 25.27 16.63 -2.12
CA GLU A 242 25.62 17.47 -0.97
C GLU A 242 24.54 17.50 0.14
N LEU A 243 23.30 17.08 -0.18
CA LEU A 243 22.18 16.92 0.74
C LEU A 243 22.41 15.91 1.88
N VAL A 244 23.16 14.83 1.65
CA VAL A 244 23.47 13.85 2.72
C VAL A 244 24.37 14.50 3.77
N ARG A 245 25.36 15.28 3.31
CA ARG A 245 26.28 16.04 4.15
C ARG A 245 25.55 17.15 4.91
N LEU A 246 24.58 17.81 4.29
CA LEU A 246 23.69 18.79 4.93
C LEU A 246 22.78 18.16 6.01
N MET A 247 22.16 17.01 5.74
CA MET A 247 21.37 16.31 6.78
C MET A 247 22.24 15.82 7.93
N LEU A 248 23.45 15.31 7.64
CA LEU A 248 24.41 14.95 8.67
C LEU A 248 24.78 16.16 9.52
N ASN A 249 25.05 17.30 8.87
CA ASN A 249 25.36 18.55 9.55
C ASN A 249 24.17 19.08 10.38
N VAL A 250 22.92 18.88 9.96
CA VAL A 250 21.74 19.27 10.74
C VAL A 250 21.55 18.35 11.96
N VAL A 251 21.78 17.05 11.82
CA VAL A 251 21.76 16.11 12.95
C VAL A 251 22.89 16.41 13.93
N LEU A 252 24.09 16.71 13.43
CA LEU A 252 25.24 17.14 14.23
C LEU A 252 25.04 18.54 14.84
N ALA A 253 24.38 19.48 14.16
CA ALA A 253 24.10 20.82 14.68
C ALA A 253 23.02 20.80 15.76
N ARG A 254 21.97 19.97 15.61
CA ARG A 254 20.98 19.75 16.68
C ARG A 254 21.56 19.06 17.92
N ARG A 255 22.69 18.35 17.78
CA ARG A 255 23.51 17.90 18.93
C ARG A 255 23.98 19.14 19.70
N VAL A 256 24.59 20.11 19.04
CA VAL A 256 25.15 21.33 19.67
C VAL A 256 24.08 22.15 20.40
N ASP A 257 22.91 22.35 19.79
CA ASP A 257 21.81 23.13 20.43
C ASP A 257 21.14 22.39 21.61
N GLY A 258 21.20 21.05 21.63
CA GLY A 258 20.77 20.25 22.76
C GLY A 258 21.75 20.29 23.95
N TYR A 259 23.03 20.57 23.69
CA TYR A 259 24.08 20.73 24.72
C TYR A 259 24.12 22.14 25.32
N THR A 260 23.69 23.18 24.60
CA THR A 260 23.73 24.57 25.11
C THR A 260 22.60 24.92 26.09
N HIS A 261 21.56 24.09 26.20
CA HIS A 261 20.47 24.32 27.16
C HIS A 261 20.69 23.72 28.56
N THR A 262 21.82 23.06 28.84
CA THR A 262 22.11 22.45 30.15
C THR A 262 23.46 22.83 30.76
N ALA A 263 24.24 23.72 30.13
CA ALA A 263 25.48 24.24 30.70
C ALA A 263 25.44 25.78 30.78
N GLY A 264 25.07 26.30 31.96
CA GLY A 264 25.23 27.73 32.26
C GLY A 264 24.07 28.35 33.03
N CYS A 265 23.94 27.98 34.31
CA CYS A 265 23.41 28.94 35.27
C CYS A 265 24.46 30.04 35.42
N SER A 266 24.23 31.19 34.78
CA SER A 266 24.87 32.44 35.19
C SER A 266 23.87 33.57 34.96
N THR A 267 23.60 34.21 36.08
CA THR A 267 22.94 35.50 36.26
C THR A 267 23.10 36.46 35.08
N VAL A 268 21.95 37.05 34.73
CA VAL A 268 21.75 38.35 34.09
C VAL A 268 22.88 39.34 34.43
N GLU A 269 23.54 39.90 33.42
CA GLU A 269 23.92 41.33 33.32
C GLU A 269 24.59 41.61 31.95
N ASP A 270 23.95 42.50 31.19
CA ASP A 270 24.44 43.48 30.20
C ASP A 270 25.35 43.07 29.01
N LEU A 271 24.83 43.24 27.78
CA LEU A 271 25.24 44.30 26.82
C LEU A 271 24.75 44.05 25.37
N ASP A 272 23.98 45.04 24.89
CA ASP A 272 23.81 45.61 23.54
C ASP A 272 23.37 44.83 22.29
N ASP A 273 22.33 45.40 21.67
CA ASP A 273 21.93 45.35 20.27
C ASP A 273 23.11 45.70 19.32
N ASN A 274 23.40 44.81 18.37
CA ASN A 274 23.57 45.08 16.93
C ASN A 274 24.42 43.99 16.27
N THR A 275 23.80 43.17 15.43
CA THR A 275 24.44 42.75 14.18
C THR A 275 23.34 42.36 13.19
N GLU A 276 22.90 43.36 12.43
CA GLU A 276 22.16 43.17 11.18
C GLU A 276 22.95 42.21 10.29
N LEU A 277 22.29 41.12 9.87
CA LEU A 277 22.80 40.20 8.87
C LEU A 277 22.95 40.97 7.54
N ASN A 278 24.20 41.28 7.22
CA ASN A 278 24.59 42.11 6.09
C ASN A 278 24.11 41.47 4.77
N GLU A 279 23.19 42.13 4.06
CA GLU A 279 22.59 41.67 2.79
C GLU A 279 23.62 41.41 1.68
N GLU A 280 24.82 41.98 1.79
CA GLU A 280 25.97 41.69 0.90
C GLU A 280 26.38 40.21 0.93
N HIS A 281 26.28 39.53 2.08
CA HIS A 281 26.67 38.12 2.20
C HIS A 281 25.67 37.18 1.51
N ILE A 282 24.41 37.60 1.42
CA ILE A 282 23.34 36.83 0.73
C ILE A 282 23.45 37.04 -0.78
N GLN A 283 23.83 38.25 -1.23
CA GLN A 283 24.08 38.54 -2.65
C GLN A 283 25.32 37.82 -3.19
N GLU A 284 26.41 37.73 -2.44
CA GLU A 284 27.59 36.96 -2.84
C GLU A 284 27.30 35.45 -3.00
N MET A 285 26.42 34.89 -2.16
CA MET A 285 25.99 33.48 -2.28
C MET A 285 25.12 33.20 -3.51
N LEU A 286 24.33 34.17 -3.99
CA LEU A 286 23.50 34.00 -5.18
C LEU A 286 24.29 34.12 -6.49
N VAL A 287 25.38 34.90 -6.51
CA VAL A 287 26.26 35.03 -7.69
C VAL A 287 27.10 33.78 -7.94
N GLN A 288 27.42 32.99 -6.90
CA GLN A 288 28.14 31.72 -7.05
C GLN A 288 27.26 30.55 -7.52
N MET A 289 25.95 30.75 -7.68
CA MET A 289 24.99 29.72 -8.10
C MET A 289 24.46 29.89 -9.54
N GLN A 290 25.07 30.76 -10.35
CA GLN A 290 24.88 30.82 -11.81
C GLN A 290 26.12 30.27 -12.54
#